data_AF-A0A8T9C426-F1
#
_entry.id   AF-A0A8T9C426-F1
#
_cell.length_a   1.000
_cell.length_b   1.000
_cell.length_c   1.000
_cell.angle_alpha   90.00
_cell.angle_beta   90.00
_cell.angle_gamma   90.00
#
_symmetry.space_group_name_H-M   'P 1'
#
loop_
_entity.id
_entity.type
_entity.pdbx_description
1 polymer ?
#
loop_
_entity_poly.entity_id
_entity_poly.type
_entity_poly.pdbx_seq_one_letter_code
_entity_poly.pdbx_strand_id
1 'polypeptide(L)'
;MAEVFGIVSGVLGLLPLCRDGLAMIRDVFDAPNSLSLAVGRLELQRDRFDEWREIWRNEEGEKDIKFEAYAKSNPAAARRVMRQLALLSQALFDARALEEQWGIKPDRSNRDSKDLSQFRLKSGQDLTIETQGSFLERCRVNMSFIKRCKFVFRKKETPWSQLIDLLKEYNENLLTYGPKLDLEKMLKGEFEMLRKLHLEDLKRLAEASAYEAKHSAPDNVNSVRYQDLSLAAQFSAVVKNIRSNSILFFPARNKPSSGSPGPASGYPQPLGYDDPIFVGLGNARVDDVVVDPGAVYEYPEMVDQMRMMSKRPNDINLDYYQHPDKRWNTSIRYSRAHDIYSLGCVLLEIGLWTPLDRLVEVEDEEFERTKKNFQGLTMKLDGMAGSIYGNVVRKCLAISTRERNEAESRELSKFCADIATSLSKCYA
;
A
#
# COMPACT_ATOMS: atom_id res chain seq x y z
N MET A 1 -3.41 -37.99 -14.67
CA MET A 1 -1.99 -37.68 -14.39
C MET A 1 -1.36 -36.81 -15.48
N ALA A 2 -1.40 -37.20 -16.76
CA ALA A 2 -0.84 -36.40 -17.86
C ALA A 2 -1.42 -34.98 -17.95
N GLU A 3 -2.72 -34.82 -17.74
CA GLU A 3 -3.39 -33.51 -17.77
C GLU A 3 -2.89 -32.55 -16.68
N VAL A 4 -2.83 -33.01 -15.42
CA VAL A 4 -2.33 -32.22 -14.29
C VAL A 4 -0.87 -31.84 -14.49
N PHE A 5 -0.05 -32.76 -14.97
CA PHE A 5 1.35 -32.48 -15.34
C PHE A 5 1.45 -31.37 -16.39
N GLY A 6 0.60 -31.44 -17.42
CA GLY A 6 0.45 -30.40 -18.43
C GLY A 6 0.17 -29.03 -17.83
N ILE A 7 -0.85 -28.93 -16.98
CA ILE A 7 -1.26 -27.70 -16.29
C ILE A 7 -0.12 -27.13 -15.44
N VAL A 8 0.54 -27.97 -14.64
CA VAL A 8 1.64 -27.56 -13.76
C VAL A 8 2.82 -27.04 -14.58
N SER A 9 3.21 -27.76 -15.63
CA SER A 9 4.30 -27.34 -16.52
C SER A 9 4.00 -26.00 -17.21
N GLY A 10 2.77 -25.84 -17.73
CA GLY A 10 2.32 -24.60 -18.35
C GLY A 10 2.35 -23.42 -17.37
N VAL A 11 1.79 -23.57 -16.18
CA VAL A 11 1.76 -22.51 -15.14
C VAL A 11 3.17 -22.13 -14.71
N LEU A 12 4.02 -23.11 -14.37
CA LEU A 12 5.39 -22.84 -13.92
C LEU A 12 6.28 -22.20 -15.01
N GLY A 13 5.93 -22.40 -16.28
CA GLY A 13 6.55 -21.72 -17.42
C GLY A 13 6.03 -20.31 -17.64
N LEU A 14 4.73 -20.09 -17.47
CA LEU A 14 4.07 -18.79 -17.69
C LEU A 14 4.29 -17.79 -16.54
N LEU A 15 4.43 -18.25 -15.30
CA LEU A 15 4.61 -17.38 -14.11
C LEU A 15 5.77 -16.37 -14.26
N PRO A 16 7.03 -16.80 -14.47
CA PRO A 16 8.14 -15.85 -14.62
C PRO A 16 7.98 -14.99 -15.88
N LEU A 17 7.40 -15.56 -16.94
CA LEU A 17 7.18 -14.86 -18.20
C LEU A 17 6.18 -13.70 -18.02
N CYS A 18 5.05 -13.91 -17.35
CA CYS A 18 4.06 -12.86 -17.06
C CYS A 18 4.65 -11.76 -16.19
N ARG A 19 5.41 -12.13 -15.15
CA ARG A 19 6.10 -11.19 -14.27
C ARG A 19 7.08 -10.29 -15.03
N ASP A 20 7.93 -10.89 -15.86
CA ASP A 20 8.90 -10.16 -16.67
C ASP A 20 8.21 -9.35 -17.79
N GLY A 21 7.07 -9.82 -18.28
CA GLY A 21 6.24 -9.12 -19.26
C GLY A 21 5.57 -7.87 -18.69
N LEU A 22 5.03 -7.94 -17.47
CA LEU A 22 4.48 -6.78 -16.76
C LEU A 22 5.56 -5.72 -16.53
N ALA A 23 6.76 -6.13 -16.10
CA ALA A 23 7.90 -5.22 -15.96
C ALA A 23 8.31 -4.59 -17.29
N MET A 24 8.40 -5.39 -18.36
CA MET A 24 8.72 -4.90 -19.70
C MET A 24 7.69 -3.89 -20.21
N ILE A 25 6.39 -4.16 -20.06
CA ILE A 25 5.35 -3.21 -20.48
C ILE A 25 5.42 -1.94 -19.63
N ARG A 26 5.66 -2.04 -18.31
CA ARG A 26 5.92 -0.87 -17.45
C ARG A 26 7.07 -0.03 -18.00
N ASP A 27 8.19 -0.63 -18.36
CA ASP A 27 9.36 0.08 -18.92
C ASP A 27 9.03 0.76 -20.27
N VAL A 28 8.15 0.17 -21.09
CA VAL A 28 7.66 0.78 -22.34
C VAL A 28 6.85 2.05 -22.07
N PHE A 29 6.05 2.07 -21.01
CA PHE A 29 5.27 3.24 -20.59
C PHE A 29 6.09 4.30 -19.85
N ASP A 30 7.19 3.90 -19.21
CA ASP A 30 8.09 4.79 -18.49
C ASP A 30 9.04 5.55 -19.44
N ALA A 31 9.43 4.93 -20.56
CA ALA A 31 10.33 5.52 -21.56
C ALA A 31 10.05 6.99 -21.97
N PRO A 32 8.80 7.45 -22.18
CA PRO A 32 8.51 8.85 -22.50
C PRO A 32 8.54 9.83 -21.30
N ASN A 33 8.64 9.36 -20.05
CA ASN A 33 8.58 10.16 -18.81
C ASN A 33 7.33 11.06 -18.66
N SER A 34 6.27 10.82 -19.45
CA SER A 34 5.04 11.62 -19.46
C SER A 34 3.80 10.84 -19.03
N LEU A 35 3.93 9.54 -18.77
CA LEU A 35 2.83 8.62 -18.47
C LEU A 35 2.91 8.08 -17.03
N SER A 36 3.23 8.94 -16.06
CA SER A 36 3.48 8.55 -14.65
C SER A 36 2.33 7.75 -14.03
N LEU A 37 1.08 8.15 -14.27
CA LEU A 37 -0.09 7.43 -13.79
C LEU A 37 -0.19 6.03 -14.40
N ALA A 38 0.06 5.89 -15.71
CA ALA A 38 0.02 4.59 -16.38
C ALA A 38 1.13 3.65 -15.85
N VAL A 39 2.33 4.18 -15.63
CA VAL A 39 3.44 3.47 -14.99
C VAL A 39 3.03 3.01 -13.58
N GLY A 40 2.46 3.90 -12.77
CA GLY A 40 1.98 3.57 -11.43
C GLY A 40 0.92 2.48 -11.41
N ARG A 41 -0.04 2.53 -12.34
CA ARG A 41 -1.06 1.49 -12.49
C ARG A 41 -0.44 0.14 -12.87
N LEU A 42 0.53 0.11 -13.78
CA LEU A 42 1.24 -1.12 -14.17
C LEU A 42 2.10 -1.69 -13.02
N GLU A 43 2.74 -0.82 -12.23
CA GLU A 43 3.46 -1.23 -11.02
C GLU A 43 2.52 -1.84 -9.99
N LEU A 44 1.38 -1.21 -9.73
CA LEU A 44 0.32 -1.78 -8.87
C LEU A 44 -0.12 -3.16 -9.36
N GLN A 45 -0.33 -3.35 -10.66
CA GLN A 45 -0.68 -4.67 -11.20
C GLN A 45 0.45 -5.69 -11.06
N ARG A 46 1.71 -5.29 -11.25
CA ARG A 46 2.87 -6.16 -11.06
C ARG A 46 3.01 -6.58 -9.60
N ASP A 47 2.86 -5.65 -8.68
CA ASP A 47 3.04 -5.90 -7.26
C ASP A 47 1.96 -6.86 -6.73
N ARG A 48 0.68 -6.67 -7.12
CA ARG A 48 -0.40 -7.64 -6.83
C ARG A 48 -0.15 -9.02 -7.44
N PHE A 49 0.41 -9.06 -8.66
CA PHE A 49 0.78 -10.32 -9.30
C PHE A 49 1.92 -11.03 -8.54
N ASP A 50 2.93 -10.29 -8.09
CA ASP A 50 4.04 -10.82 -7.31
C ASP A 50 3.53 -11.36 -5.96
N GLU A 51 2.67 -10.64 -5.23
CA GLU A 51 2.05 -11.14 -3.99
C GLU A 51 1.32 -12.48 -4.18
N TRP A 52 0.50 -12.58 -5.22
CA TRP A 52 -0.19 -13.83 -5.55
C TRP A 52 0.78 -14.94 -5.96
N ARG A 53 1.83 -14.60 -6.71
CA ARG A 53 2.86 -15.54 -7.14
C ARG A 53 3.63 -16.13 -5.96
N GLU A 54 3.86 -15.37 -4.90
CA GLU A 54 4.57 -15.82 -3.70
C GLU A 54 3.83 -16.92 -2.92
N ILE A 55 2.51 -17.06 -3.08
CA ILE A 55 1.74 -18.19 -2.52
C ILE A 55 2.30 -19.55 -3.00
N TRP A 56 2.85 -19.58 -4.21
CA TRP A 56 3.31 -20.81 -4.88
C TRP A 56 4.79 -21.12 -4.68
N ARG A 57 5.46 -20.39 -3.78
CA ARG A 57 6.89 -20.52 -3.49
C ARG A 57 7.13 -20.99 -2.06
N ASN A 58 8.33 -21.52 -1.80
CA ASN A 58 8.77 -21.84 -0.43
C ASN A 58 9.24 -20.58 0.33
N GLU A 59 9.67 -20.74 1.59
CA GLU A 59 10.10 -19.62 2.44
C GLU A 59 11.35 -18.91 1.89
N GLU A 60 12.13 -19.60 1.07
CA GLU A 60 13.30 -19.10 0.35
C GLU A 60 12.95 -18.43 -1.01
N GLY A 61 11.67 -18.41 -1.41
CA GLY A 61 11.21 -17.82 -2.67
C GLY A 61 11.46 -18.70 -3.92
N GLU A 62 11.86 -19.95 -3.75
CA GLU A 62 12.06 -20.93 -4.81
C GLU A 62 10.74 -21.60 -5.22
N LYS A 63 10.74 -22.22 -6.41
CA LYS A 63 9.57 -22.97 -6.90
C LYS A 63 9.37 -24.20 -6.02
N ASP A 64 8.16 -24.37 -5.48
CA ASP A 64 7.80 -25.47 -4.60
C ASP A 64 6.70 -26.38 -5.23
N ILE A 65 6.43 -27.52 -4.60
CA ILE A 65 5.37 -28.47 -4.96
C ILE A 65 3.96 -27.98 -4.60
N LYS A 66 3.81 -26.81 -3.98
CA LYS A 66 2.51 -26.23 -3.56
C LYS A 66 1.51 -26.14 -4.71
N PHE A 67 1.93 -25.61 -5.86
CA PHE A 67 1.03 -25.51 -7.01
C PHE A 67 0.69 -26.89 -7.57
N GLU A 68 1.62 -27.84 -7.56
CA GLU A 68 1.35 -29.22 -7.99
C GLU A 68 0.31 -29.90 -7.08
N ALA A 69 0.45 -29.75 -5.76
CA ALA A 69 -0.52 -30.24 -4.79
C ALA A 69 -1.90 -29.59 -4.98
N TYR A 70 -1.94 -28.27 -5.22
CA TYR A 70 -3.17 -27.55 -5.53
C TYR A 70 -3.81 -28.04 -6.83
N ALA A 71 -3.03 -28.27 -7.89
CA ALA A 71 -3.52 -28.75 -9.18
C ALA A 71 -4.05 -30.18 -9.12
N LYS A 72 -3.43 -31.06 -8.30
CA LYS A 72 -3.95 -32.41 -8.02
C LYS A 72 -5.29 -32.36 -7.27
N SER A 73 -5.43 -31.42 -6.35
CA SER A 73 -6.64 -31.30 -5.50
C SER A 73 -7.78 -30.55 -6.20
N ASN A 74 -7.45 -29.58 -7.07
CA ASN A 74 -8.40 -28.68 -7.73
C ASN A 74 -8.04 -28.48 -9.23
N PRO A 75 -8.11 -29.52 -10.07
CA PRO A 75 -7.64 -29.47 -11.46
C PRO A 75 -8.39 -28.44 -12.30
N ALA A 76 -9.70 -28.25 -12.08
CA ALA A 76 -10.48 -27.23 -12.79
C ALA A 76 -10.02 -25.80 -12.47
N ALA A 77 -9.73 -25.50 -11.20
CA ALA A 77 -9.23 -24.19 -10.79
C ALA A 77 -7.80 -23.96 -11.31
N ALA A 78 -6.94 -24.98 -11.24
CA ALA A 78 -5.59 -24.89 -11.80
C ALA A 78 -5.59 -24.68 -13.32
N ARG A 79 -6.54 -25.29 -14.05
CA ARG A 79 -6.74 -25.03 -15.48
C ARG A 79 -7.12 -23.57 -15.75
N ARG A 80 -8.00 -22.99 -14.92
CA ARG A 80 -8.35 -21.56 -15.00
C ARG A 80 -7.15 -20.65 -14.72
N VAL A 81 -6.28 -21.01 -13.77
CA VAL A 81 -5.01 -20.29 -13.54
C VAL A 81 -4.14 -20.30 -14.80
N MET A 82 -3.93 -21.47 -15.40
CA MET A 82 -3.15 -21.59 -16.64
C MET A 82 -3.74 -20.74 -17.77
N ARG A 83 -5.07 -20.77 -17.93
CA ARG A 83 -5.79 -19.96 -18.90
C ARG A 83 -5.55 -18.47 -18.69
N GLN A 84 -5.70 -17.98 -17.45
CA GLN A 84 -5.52 -16.57 -17.15
C GLN A 84 -4.08 -16.10 -17.40
N LEU A 85 -3.08 -16.91 -17.03
CA LEU A 85 -1.68 -16.62 -17.34
C LEU A 85 -1.40 -16.61 -18.86
N ALA A 86 -2.06 -17.48 -19.63
CA ALA A 86 -1.93 -17.48 -21.08
C ALA A 86 -2.58 -16.24 -21.72
N LEU A 87 -3.75 -15.81 -21.23
CA LEU A 87 -4.41 -14.56 -21.66
C LEU A 87 -3.56 -13.33 -21.34
N LEU A 88 -2.99 -13.28 -20.12
CA LEU A 88 -2.06 -12.24 -19.70
C LEU A 88 -0.82 -12.22 -20.61
N SER A 89 -0.23 -13.39 -20.90
CA SER A 89 0.90 -13.50 -21.83
C SER A 89 0.54 -13.04 -23.25
N GLN A 90 -0.67 -13.30 -23.75
CA GLN A 90 -1.10 -12.80 -25.05
C GLN A 90 -1.19 -11.27 -25.07
N ALA A 91 -1.77 -10.66 -24.04
CA ALA A 91 -1.86 -9.21 -23.93
C ALA A 91 -0.48 -8.53 -23.84
N LEU A 92 0.48 -9.17 -23.15
CA LEU A 92 1.83 -8.64 -22.94
C LEU A 92 2.75 -8.81 -24.16
N PHE A 93 2.59 -9.89 -24.94
CA PHE A 93 3.56 -10.29 -25.95
C PHE A 93 3.04 -10.31 -27.40
N ASP A 94 1.76 -10.04 -27.66
CA ASP A 94 1.25 -9.87 -29.03
C ASP A 94 1.65 -8.49 -29.58
N ALA A 95 2.85 -8.42 -30.17
CA ALA A 95 3.42 -7.18 -30.73
C ALA A 95 2.50 -6.53 -31.78
N ARG A 96 1.73 -7.33 -32.52
CA ARG A 96 0.77 -6.82 -33.50
C ARG A 96 -0.42 -6.19 -32.80
N ALA A 97 -0.96 -6.81 -31.75
CA ALA A 97 -2.02 -6.22 -30.94
C ALA A 97 -1.56 -4.94 -30.22
N LEU A 98 -0.33 -4.90 -29.69
CA LEU A 98 0.28 -3.69 -29.12
C LEU A 98 0.23 -2.52 -30.11
N GLU A 99 0.62 -2.74 -31.37
CA GLU A 99 0.56 -1.69 -32.40
C GLU A 99 -0.88 -1.38 -32.85
N GLU A 100 -1.63 -2.38 -33.29
CA GLU A 100 -2.91 -2.21 -33.97
C GLU A 100 -4.05 -1.86 -33.00
N GLN A 101 -4.15 -2.53 -31.86
CA GLN A 101 -5.23 -2.37 -30.89
C GLN A 101 -4.88 -1.25 -29.91
N TRP A 102 -3.71 -1.33 -29.29
CA TRP A 102 -3.33 -0.47 -28.16
C TRP A 102 -2.57 0.80 -28.57
N GLY A 103 -2.12 0.90 -29.83
CA GLY A 103 -1.45 2.09 -30.35
C GLY A 103 0.00 2.26 -29.88
N ILE A 104 0.61 1.19 -29.39
CA ILE A 104 1.98 1.11 -28.90
C ILE A 104 2.85 0.60 -30.04
N LYS A 105 3.39 1.51 -30.84
CA LYS A 105 4.09 1.17 -32.10
C LYS A 105 5.60 1.10 -31.88
N PRO A 106 6.28 0.02 -32.31
CA PRO A 106 7.74 -0.01 -32.33
C PRO A 106 8.29 0.94 -33.40
N ASP A 107 9.38 1.63 -33.07
CA ASP A 107 10.11 2.56 -33.94
C ASP A 107 10.74 1.86 -35.16
N ARG A 108 10.98 0.54 -35.06
CA ARG A 108 11.50 -0.30 -36.15
C ARG A 108 10.46 -1.31 -36.64
N SER A 109 10.52 -1.62 -37.94
CA SER A 109 9.61 -2.54 -38.64
C SER A 109 9.63 -3.96 -38.05
N ASN A 110 8.45 -4.58 -38.01
CA ASN A 110 8.06 -5.81 -37.31
C ASN A 110 8.58 -7.12 -37.92
N ARG A 111 9.91 -7.25 -38.15
CA ARG A 111 10.49 -8.48 -38.75
C ARG A 111 10.82 -9.59 -37.75
N ASP A 112 10.94 -9.25 -36.47
CA ASP A 112 11.46 -10.16 -35.43
C ASP A 112 10.38 -10.76 -34.52
N SER A 113 9.15 -10.21 -34.50
CA SER A 113 8.09 -10.78 -33.67
C SER A 113 7.47 -12.03 -34.30
N LYS A 114 7.07 -12.97 -33.45
CA LYS A 114 6.34 -14.18 -33.81
C LYS A 114 4.86 -13.94 -33.62
N ASP A 115 4.08 -14.45 -34.57
CA ASP A 115 2.63 -14.37 -34.50
C ASP A 115 2.07 -15.23 -33.35
N LEU A 116 1.23 -14.63 -32.51
CA LEU A 116 0.50 -15.32 -31.45
C LEU A 116 -0.97 -15.59 -31.81
N SER A 117 -1.44 -15.15 -32.99
CA SER A 117 -2.84 -15.26 -33.41
C SER A 117 -3.39 -16.69 -33.35
N GLN A 118 -2.56 -17.68 -33.69
CA GLN A 118 -2.91 -19.10 -33.67
C GLN A 118 -3.20 -19.64 -32.26
N PHE A 119 -2.79 -18.93 -31.20
CA PHE A 119 -3.02 -19.32 -29.82
C PHE A 119 -4.18 -18.54 -29.17
N ARG A 120 -4.84 -17.62 -29.89
CA ARG A 120 -5.93 -16.81 -29.34
C ARG A 120 -6.99 -17.70 -28.72
N LEU A 121 -7.12 -17.59 -27.40
CA LEU A 121 -8.02 -18.42 -26.62
C LEU A 121 -9.44 -17.86 -26.74
N LYS A 122 -10.31 -18.54 -27.49
CA LYS A 122 -11.75 -18.21 -27.49
C LYS A 122 -12.39 -18.57 -26.14
N SER A 123 -13.62 -18.14 -25.91
CA SER A 123 -14.38 -18.50 -24.70
C SER A 123 -14.38 -20.02 -24.51
N GLY A 124 -13.88 -20.48 -23.36
CA GLY A 124 -13.78 -21.90 -23.00
C GLY A 124 -12.63 -22.70 -23.62
N GLN A 125 -11.76 -22.12 -24.46
CA GLN A 125 -10.60 -22.83 -25.03
C GLN A 125 -9.31 -22.62 -24.23
N ASP A 126 -8.63 -23.69 -23.82
CA ASP A 126 -7.41 -23.61 -23.02
C ASP A 126 -6.17 -24.02 -23.82
N LEU A 127 -4.99 -23.62 -23.33
CA LEU A 127 -3.71 -24.05 -23.88
C LEU A 127 -3.55 -25.57 -23.66
N THR A 128 -3.16 -26.30 -24.70
CA THR A 128 -3.00 -27.76 -24.62
C THR A 128 -1.54 -28.13 -24.31
N ILE A 129 -1.31 -29.39 -23.90
CA ILE A 129 0.03 -29.92 -23.61
C ILE A 129 0.94 -29.84 -24.84
N GLU A 130 0.38 -30.03 -26.04
CA GLU A 130 1.09 -30.02 -27.31
C GLU A 130 1.41 -28.59 -27.76
N THR A 131 0.56 -27.63 -27.41
CA THR A 131 0.68 -26.23 -27.88
C THR A 131 1.43 -25.34 -26.92
N GLN A 132 1.47 -25.67 -25.62
CA GLN A 132 2.07 -24.81 -24.59
C GLN A 132 3.57 -24.53 -24.79
N GLY A 133 4.34 -25.51 -25.25
CA GLY A 133 5.78 -25.33 -25.47
C GLY A 133 6.05 -24.32 -26.58
N SER A 134 5.34 -24.44 -27.71
CA SER A 134 5.46 -23.49 -28.82
C SER A 134 4.97 -22.09 -28.44
N PHE A 135 3.90 -22.00 -27.65
CA PHE A 135 3.38 -20.73 -27.14
C PHE A 135 4.42 -19.99 -26.27
N LEU A 136 4.96 -20.68 -25.25
CA LEU A 136 5.98 -20.13 -24.36
C LEU A 136 7.20 -19.63 -25.13
N GLU A 137 7.64 -20.39 -26.12
CA GLU A 137 8.81 -20.01 -26.92
C GLU A 137 8.55 -18.75 -27.75
N ARG A 138 7.38 -18.64 -28.39
CA ARG A 138 7.02 -17.42 -29.13
C ARG A 138 6.91 -16.20 -28.21
N CYS A 139 6.35 -16.36 -27.01
CA CYS A 139 6.32 -15.26 -26.04
C CYS A 139 7.73 -14.80 -25.62
N ARG A 140 8.70 -15.72 -25.43
CA ARG A 140 10.09 -15.35 -25.11
C ARG A 140 10.77 -14.59 -26.24
N VAL A 141 10.56 -15.04 -27.49
CA VAL A 141 11.07 -14.34 -28.68
C VAL A 141 10.47 -12.94 -28.76
N ASN A 142 9.15 -12.80 -28.56
CA ASN A 142 8.47 -11.51 -28.59
C ASN A 142 8.92 -10.59 -27.46
N MET A 143 9.08 -11.11 -26.23
CA MET A 143 9.63 -10.35 -25.11
C MET A 143 11.03 -9.81 -25.44
N SER A 144 11.90 -10.65 -26.01
CA SER A 144 13.26 -10.26 -26.42
C SER A 144 13.24 -9.22 -27.55
N PHE A 145 12.26 -9.29 -28.45
CA PHE A 145 12.03 -8.27 -29.46
C PHE A 145 11.58 -6.94 -28.84
N ILE A 146 10.52 -6.96 -28.02
CA ILE A 146 9.94 -5.76 -27.39
C ILE A 146 10.99 -5.05 -26.55
N LYS A 147 11.78 -5.76 -25.73
CA LYS A 147 12.89 -5.16 -24.95
C LYS A 147 13.95 -4.44 -25.78
N ARG A 148 14.10 -4.77 -27.07
CA ARG A 148 15.06 -4.13 -27.99
C ARG A 148 14.43 -2.98 -28.79
N CYS A 149 13.12 -2.82 -28.75
CA CYS A 149 12.40 -1.78 -29.48
C CYS A 149 12.24 -0.51 -28.65
N LYS A 150 12.35 0.63 -29.32
CA LYS A 150 11.79 1.89 -28.82
C LYS A 150 10.32 1.94 -29.24
N PHE A 151 9.44 2.40 -28.38
CA PHE A 151 8.01 2.50 -28.68
C PHE A 151 7.54 3.94 -28.72
N VAL A 152 6.54 4.18 -29.56
CA VAL A 152 5.85 5.47 -29.70
C VAL A 152 4.36 5.23 -29.56
N PHE A 153 3.71 6.05 -28.74
CA PHE A 153 2.27 5.99 -28.51
C PHE A 153 1.54 6.81 -29.59
N ARG A 154 0.91 6.14 -30.55
CA ARG A 154 0.33 6.75 -31.77
C ARG A 154 -1.17 7.02 -31.70
N LYS A 155 -1.80 6.99 -30.52
CA LYS A 155 -3.25 7.21 -30.35
C LYS A 155 -3.53 8.21 -29.22
N LYS A 156 -4.76 8.75 -29.16
CA LYS A 156 -5.31 9.41 -27.95
C LYS A 156 -5.17 8.45 -26.76
N GLU A 157 -5.21 8.92 -25.51
CA GLU A 157 -4.99 8.13 -24.28
C GLU A 157 -5.79 6.81 -24.18
N THR A 158 -7.03 6.80 -24.70
CA THR A 158 -8.02 5.72 -24.51
C THR A 158 -7.59 4.29 -24.88
N PRO A 159 -6.84 4.02 -25.97
CA PRO A 159 -6.54 2.65 -26.37
C PRO A 159 -5.48 1.98 -25.49
N TRP A 160 -4.43 2.67 -25.08
CA TRP A 160 -3.42 2.04 -24.22
C TRP A 160 -3.90 1.94 -22.76
N SER A 161 -4.84 2.79 -22.32
CA SER A 161 -5.45 2.65 -20.99
C SER A 161 -6.28 1.36 -20.89
N GLN A 162 -6.97 0.99 -21.97
CA GLN A 162 -7.73 -0.28 -22.06
C GLN A 162 -6.82 -1.52 -21.94
N LEU A 163 -5.55 -1.43 -22.38
CA LEU A 163 -4.59 -2.52 -22.13
C LEU A 163 -4.36 -2.68 -20.62
N ILE A 164 -4.18 -1.58 -19.88
CA ILE A 164 -3.96 -1.63 -18.43
C ILE A 164 -5.21 -2.18 -17.73
N ASP A 165 -6.40 -1.79 -18.16
CA ASP A 165 -7.68 -2.30 -17.65
C ASP A 165 -7.80 -3.81 -17.88
N LEU A 166 -7.40 -4.30 -19.07
CA LEU A 166 -7.40 -5.72 -19.41
C LEU A 166 -6.41 -6.53 -18.55
N LEU A 167 -5.20 -5.99 -18.35
CA LEU A 167 -4.18 -6.62 -17.49
C LEU A 167 -4.66 -6.69 -16.04
N LYS A 168 -5.30 -5.62 -15.55
CA LYS A 168 -5.94 -5.59 -14.24
C LYS A 168 -7.00 -6.67 -14.11
N GLU A 169 -7.92 -6.79 -15.08
CA GLU A 169 -8.99 -7.79 -15.03
C GLU A 169 -8.42 -9.22 -14.95
N TYR A 170 -7.38 -9.53 -15.73
CA TYR A 170 -6.71 -10.83 -15.66
C TYR A 170 -6.05 -11.08 -14.31
N ASN A 171 -5.41 -10.07 -13.73
CA ASN A 171 -4.81 -10.17 -12.39
C ASN A 171 -5.85 -10.31 -11.28
N GLU A 172 -6.93 -9.53 -11.30
CA GLU A 172 -8.04 -9.66 -10.35
C GLU A 172 -8.66 -11.05 -10.40
N ASN A 173 -8.80 -11.62 -11.59
CA ASN A 173 -9.24 -13.00 -11.76
C ASN A 173 -8.24 -14.01 -11.14
N LEU A 174 -6.92 -13.82 -11.34
CA LEU A 174 -5.90 -14.70 -10.74
C LEU A 174 -5.97 -14.70 -9.21
N LEU A 175 -6.20 -13.55 -8.60
CA LEU A 175 -6.30 -13.37 -7.14
C LEU A 175 -7.46 -14.15 -6.51
N THR A 176 -8.40 -14.66 -7.31
CA THR A 176 -9.48 -15.55 -6.83
C THR A 176 -9.06 -17.01 -6.72
N TYR A 177 -7.90 -17.40 -7.26
CA TYR A 177 -7.43 -18.78 -7.31
C TYR A 177 -6.23 -19.00 -6.39
N GLY A 178 -6.41 -19.81 -5.35
CA GLY A 178 -5.37 -20.17 -4.40
C GLY A 178 -5.95 -20.93 -3.21
N PRO A 179 -5.12 -21.56 -2.37
CA PRO A 179 -5.57 -22.05 -1.08
C PRO A 179 -6.14 -20.89 -0.25
N LYS A 180 -7.33 -21.06 0.32
CA LYS A 180 -8.07 -19.99 1.02
C LYS A 180 -7.24 -19.30 2.10
N LEU A 181 -6.51 -20.08 2.91
CA LEU A 181 -5.68 -19.55 3.99
C LEU A 181 -4.54 -18.66 3.47
N ASP A 182 -3.90 -19.06 2.37
CA ASP A 182 -2.80 -18.30 1.78
C ASP A 182 -3.28 -17.02 1.09
N LEU A 183 -4.46 -17.07 0.45
CA LEU A 183 -5.13 -15.87 -0.05
C LEU A 183 -5.48 -14.91 1.09
N GLU A 184 -6.02 -15.40 2.21
CA GLU A 184 -6.31 -14.55 3.38
C GLU A 184 -5.04 -13.95 4.00
N LYS A 185 -3.93 -14.70 4.04
CA LYS A 185 -2.63 -14.18 4.50
C LYS A 185 -2.10 -13.10 3.56
N MET A 186 -2.13 -13.33 2.26
CA MET A 186 -1.75 -12.36 1.23
C MET A 186 -2.54 -11.07 1.41
N LEU A 187 -3.87 -11.17 1.51
CA LEU A 187 -4.75 -10.00 1.69
C LEU A 187 -4.57 -9.26 3.02
N LYS A 188 -4.04 -9.91 4.06
CA LYS A 188 -3.66 -9.26 5.34
C LYS A 188 -2.27 -8.63 5.26
N GLY A 189 -1.37 -9.20 4.44
CA GLY A 189 -0.01 -8.73 4.21
C GLY A 189 0.11 -7.62 3.17
N GLU A 190 -0.96 -7.29 2.44
CA GLU A 190 -1.03 -6.28 1.37
C GLU A 190 -0.48 -4.90 1.79
N PHE A 191 -0.50 -4.56 3.09
CA PHE A 191 0.02 -3.28 3.59
C PHE A 191 1.49 -3.35 4.07
N GLU A 192 2.04 -4.54 4.31
CA GLU A 192 3.45 -4.69 4.75
C GLU A 192 4.42 -4.24 3.66
N MET A 193 4.02 -4.33 2.38
CA MET A 193 4.83 -3.86 1.26
C MET A 193 5.09 -2.35 1.31
N LEU A 194 4.14 -1.56 1.84
CA LEU A 194 4.25 -0.10 1.93
C LEU A 194 5.43 0.34 2.80
N ARG A 195 5.78 -0.45 3.82
CA ARG A 195 6.90 -0.18 4.73
C ARG A 195 8.26 -0.20 4.03
N LYS A 196 8.35 -0.84 2.87
CA LYS A 196 9.59 -1.02 2.10
C LYS A 196 9.73 0.00 0.97
N LEU A 197 8.70 0.80 0.69
CA LEU A 197 8.67 1.72 -0.44
C LEU A 197 9.23 3.09 -0.06
N HIS A 198 9.89 3.75 -1.02
CA HIS A 198 10.33 5.14 -0.87
C HIS A 198 9.16 6.11 -1.12
N LEU A 199 9.34 7.37 -0.69
CA LEU A 199 8.28 8.39 -0.77
C LEU A 199 7.70 8.58 -2.19
N GLU A 200 8.55 8.55 -3.22
CA GLU A 200 8.09 8.71 -4.60
C GLU A 200 7.29 7.49 -5.09
N ASP A 201 7.70 6.28 -4.69
CA ASP A 201 6.97 5.05 -5.01
C ASP A 201 5.61 5.02 -4.29
N LEU A 202 5.56 5.51 -3.04
CA LEU A 202 4.32 5.63 -2.27
C LEU A 202 3.34 6.62 -2.88
N LYS A 203 3.81 7.79 -3.36
CA LYS A 203 2.95 8.75 -4.08
C LYS A 203 2.37 8.14 -5.35
N ARG A 204 3.20 7.45 -6.12
CA ARG A 204 2.77 6.83 -7.37
C ARG A 204 1.76 5.70 -7.11
N LEU A 205 2.01 4.87 -6.10
CA LEU A 205 1.08 3.84 -5.65
C LEU A 205 -0.26 4.44 -5.16
N ALA A 206 -0.19 5.54 -4.42
CA ALA A 206 -1.35 6.29 -3.95
C ALA A 206 -2.21 6.78 -5.12
N GLU A 207 -1.62 7.45 -6.09
CA GLU A 207 -2.30 7.96 -7.29
C GLU A 207 -2.92 6.82 -8.12
N ALA A 208 -2.16 5.77 -8.37
CA ALA A 208 -2.63 4.59 -9.10
C ALA A 208 -3.81 3.91 -8.41
N SER A 209 -3.70 3.67 -7.10
CA SER A 209 -4.75 3.02 -6.31
C SER A 209 -5.99 3.92 -6.20
N ALA A 210 -5.84 5.24 -6.07
CA ALA A 210 -6.97 6.18 -6.10
C ALA A 210 -7.69 6.15 -7.46
N TYR A 211 -6.94 6.07 -8.55
CA TYR A 211 -7.50 5.93 -9.89
C TYR A 211 -8.30 4.64 -9.99
N GLU A 212 -7.74 3.50 -9.58
CA GLU A 212 -8.43 2.21 -9.65
C GLU A 212 -9.68 2.17 -8.77
N ALA A 213 -9.65 2.77 -7.58
CA ALA A 213 -10.83 2.85 -6.72
C ALA A 213 -11.99 3.59 -7.40
N LYS A 214 -11.71 4.69 -8.11
CA LYS A 214 -12.73 5.51 -8.79
C LYS A 214 -13.24 4.91 -10.10
N HIS A 215 -12.40 4.15 -10.81
CA HIS A 215 -12.70 3.64 -12.15
C HIS A 215 -13.01 2.14 -12.19
N SER A 216 -13.06 1.48 -11.03
CA SER A 216 -13.59 0.12 -10.91
C SER A 216 -15.12 0.12 -11.02
N ALA A 217 -15.70 -0.99 -11.49
CA ALA A 217 -17.15 -1.16 -11.51
C ALA A 217 -17.73 -1.07 -10.07
N PRO A 218 -18.96 -0.55 -9.89
CA PRO A 218 -19.55 -0.35 -8.56
C PRO A 218 -19.67 -1.62 -7.70
N ASP A 219 -19.73 -2.79 -8.34
CA ASP A 219 -19.80 -4.13 -7.74
C ASP A 219 -18.42 -4.80 -7.59
N ASN A 220 -17.33 -4.15 -8.01
CA ASN A 220 -15.99 -4.70 -7.86
C ASN A 220 -15.56 -4.68 -6.39
N VAL A 221 -15.42 -5.87 -5.82
CA VAL A 221 -14.99 -6.11 -4.42
C VAL A 221 -13.60 -5.52 -4.12
N ASN A 222 -12.76 -5.32 -5.14
CA ASN A 222 -11.43 -4.71 -4.98
C ASN A 222 -11.46 -3.18 -4.90
N SER A 223 -12.57 -2.50 -5.25
CA SER A 223 -12.66 -1.03 -5.22
C SER A 223 -12.32 -0.45 -3.85
N VAL A 224 -12.89 -1.03 -2.79
CA VAL A 224 -12.63 -0.65 -1.39
C VAL A 224 -11.16 -0.90 -1.03
N ARG A 225 -10.57 -2.00 -1.50
CA ARG A 225 -9.16 -2.31 -1.25
C ARG A 225 -8.23 -1.30 -1.91
N TYR A 226 -8.50 -0.90 -3.15
CA TYR A 226 -7.75 0.14 -3.82
C TYR A 226 -7.87 1.48 -3.11
N GLN A 227 -9.06 1.78 -2.56
CA GLN A 227 -9.26 2.96 -1.73
C GLN A 227 -8.37 2.87 -0.48
N ASP A 228 -8.44 1.78 0.29
CA ASP A 228 -7.62 1.59 1.49
C ASP A 228 -6.11 1.65 1.20
N LEU A 229 -5.65 1.01 0.12
CA LEU A 229 -4.26 1.01 -0.33
C LEU A 229 -3.79 2.40 -0.72
N SER A 230 -4.62 3.16 -1.45
CA SER A 230 -4.31 4.55 -1.81
C SER A 230 -4.07 5.38 -0.56
N LEU A 231 -4.95 5.24 0.42
CA LEU A 231 -5.00 6.11 1.58
C LEU A 231 -3.89 5.76 2.57
N ALA A 232 -3.58 4.46 2.71
CA ALA A 232 -2.40 3.97 3.41
C ALA A 232 -1.10 4.48 2.76
N ALA A 233 -0.99 4.41 1.43
CA ALA A 233 0.19 4.89 0.69
C ALA A 233 0.38 6.41 0.78
N GLN A 234 -0.70 7.20 0.88
CA GLN A 234 -0.63 8.65 1.11
C GLN A 234 -0.17 9.03 2.52
N PHE A 235 -0.01 8.06 3.43
CA PHE A 235 0.02 8.30 4.88
C PHE A 235 -1.12 9.24 5.32
N SER A 236 -2.25 9.16 4.61
CA SER A 236 -3.41 10.00 4.86
C SER A 236 -4.27 9.46 6.00
N ALA A 237 -3.89 8.34 6.62
CA ALA A 237 -4.64 7.77 7.73
C ALA A 237 -4.50 8.66 8.98
N VAL A 238 -5.64 9.12 9.48
CA VAL A 238 -5.81 9.58 10.85
C VAL A 238 -5.95 8.37 11.76
N VAL A 239 -4.99 8.16 12.65
CA VAL A 239 -4.88 7.02 13.56
C VAL A 239 -5.78 7.18 14.78
N LYS A 240 -5.93 8.41 15.27
CA LYS A 240 -6.72 8.82 16.45
C LYS A 240 -6.26 8.31 17.81
N ASN A 241 -5.31 7.39 17.86
CA ASN A 241 -4.92 6.67 19.07
C ASN A 241 -3.39 6.57 19.22
N ILE A 242 -2.65 7.63 18.86
CA ILE A 242 -1.20 7.70 19.08
C ILE A 242 -0.94 8.01 20.55
N ARG A 243 -0.36 7.05 21.28
CA ARG A 243 -0.06 7.13 22.71
C ARG A 243 0.98 6.08 23.10
N SER A 244 1.54 6.18 24.31
CA SER A 244 2.63 5.27 24.71
C SER A 244 2.22 3.80 24.79
N ASN A 245 0.96 3.50 25.16
CA ASN A 245 0.45 2.12 25.21
C ASN A 245 0.02 1.55 23.85
N SER A 246 0.06 2.36 22.77
CA SER A 246 -0.23 1.92 21.42
C SER A 246 1.03 1.54 20.63
N ILE A 247 2.20 1.59 21.27
CA ILE A 247 3.50 1.22 20.71
C ILE A 247 4.03 0.03 21.50
N LEU A 248 4.12 -1.13 20.84
CA LEU A 248 4.57 -2.37 21.47
C LEU A 248 5.95 -2.78 20.98
N PHE A 249 6.82 -3.16 21.92
CA PHE A 249 8.11 -3.75 21.62
C PHE A 249 8.04 -5.26 21.86
N PHE A 250 8.59 -6.04 20.93
CA PHE A 250 8.63 -7.49 21.03
C PHE A 250 10.04 -7.98 21.34
N PRO A 251 10.22 -9.22 21.83
CA PRO A 251 11.54 -9.79 22.04
C PRO A 251 12.41 -9.74 20.78
N ALA A 252 13.69 -9.42 20.94
CA ALA A 252 14.63 -9.31 19.84
C ALA A 252 14.86 -10.68 19.18
N ARG A 253 14.58 -10.79 17.86
CA ARG A 253 14.65 -12.04 17.09
C ARG A 253 16.00 -12.77 17.18
N ASN A 254 17.09 -12.03 17.39
CA ASN A 254 18.47 -12.54 17.32
C ASN A 254 19.28 -12.36 18.62
N LYS A 255 18.65 -12.00 19.73
CA LYS A 255 19.35 -11.95 21.03
C LYS A 255 18.93 -13.17 21.84
N PRO A 256 19.80 -14.19 22.00
CA PRO A 256 19.45 -15.35 22.80
C PRO A 256 19.10 -14.87 24.21
N SER A 257 17.97 -15.37 24.74
CA SER A 257 17.69 -15.25 26.16
C SER A 257 18.88 -15.83 26.92
N SER A 258 19.35 -15.16 27.98
CA SER A 258 20.40 -15.69 28.84
C SER A 258 19.93 -16.87 29.72
N GLY A 259 18.92 -17.62 29.27
CA GLY A 259 18.28 -18.71 29.99
C GLY A 259 17.49 -19.64 29.05
N SER A 260 16.90 -20.68 29.63
CA SER A 260 16.12 -21.67 28.88
C SER A 260 14.94 -21.01 28.15
N PRO A 261 14.57 -21.44 26.93
CA PRO A 261 13.44 -20.85 26.21
C PRO A 261 12.12 -21.08 26.95
N GLY A 262 11.36 -20.01 27.22
CA GLY A 262 9.98 -20.09 27.70
C GLY A 262 9.62 -19.02 28.73
N PRO A 263 8.33 -18.71 28.91
CA PRO A 263 7.84 -17.74 29.89
C PRO A 263 8.12 -18.14 31.36
N ALA A 264 8.59 -19.38 31.59
CA ALA A 264 8.92 -19.93 32.90
C ALA A 264 10.41 -19.84 33.27
N SER A 265 11.27 -19.26 32.42
CA SER A 265 12.72 -19.26 32.65
C SER A 265 13.19 -18.25 33.69
N GLY A 266 12.35 -17.30 34.08
CA GLY A 266 12.70 -16.23 35.02
C GLY A 266 13.66 -15.18 34.47
N TYR A 267 14.14 -15.33 33.23
CA TYR A 267 15.01 -14.36 32.56
C TYR A 267 14.21 -13.56 31.53
N PRO A 268 14.03 -12.24 31.70
CA PRO A 268 13.31 -11.42 30.73
C PRO A 268 14.04 -11.47 29.39
N GLN A 269 13.31 -11.80 28.32
CA GLN A 269 13.88 -11.73 26.99
C GLN A 269 14.22 -10.27 26.65
N PRO A 270 15.39 -9.99 26.07
CA PRO A 270 15.74 -8.65 25.67
C PRO A 270 14.74 -8.14 24.64
N LEU A 271 14.16 -6.96 24.89
CA LEU A 271 13.27 -6.29 23.93
C LEU A 271 14.07 -5.84 22.70
N GLY A 272 13.48 -6.00 21.53
CA GLY A 272 13.94 -5.42 20.27
C GLY A 272 13.33 -4.04 20.12
N TYR A 273 14.17 -2.99 20.14
CA TYR A 273 13.75 -1.61 19.94
C TYR A 273 13.71 -1.19 18.47
N ASP A 274 14.25 -2.02 17.58
CA ASP A 274 14.45 -1.70 16.16
C ASP A 274 13.16 -1.81 15.31
N ASP A 275 12.14 -2.51 15.80
CA ASP A 275 10.89 -2.77 15.06
C ASP A 275 9.67 -2.71 16.00
N PRO A 276 9.33 -1.51 16.54
CA PRO A 276 8.12 -1.35 17.33
C PRO A 276 6.87 -1.56 16.46
N ILE A 277 5.86 -2.20 17.03
CA ILE A 277 4.57 -2.39 16.38
C ILE A 277 3.59 -1.36 16.92
N PHE A 278 2.98 -0.60 16.00
CA PHE A 278 1.89 0.30 16.32
C PHE A 278 0.55 -0.46 16.30
N VAL A 279 -0.19 -0.41 17.41
CA VAL A 279 -1.46 -1.13 17.62
C VAL A 279 -2.61 -0.16 17.91
N GLY A 280 -3.84 -0.68 17.98
CA GLY A 280 -5.01 0.15 18.30
C GLY A 280 -5.56 0.95 17.12
N LEU A 281 -5.35 0.46 15.89
CA LEU A 281 -5.86 1.05 14.65
C LEU A 281 -7.37 0.89 14.43
N GLY A 282 -8.12 0.38 15.41
CA GLY A 282 -9.58 0.17 15.28
C GLY A 282 -10.39 1.46 15.05
N ASN A 283 -9.80 2.61 15.39
CA ASN A 283 -10.39 3.94 15.18
C ASN A 283 -9.71 4.72 14.04
N ALA A 284 -8.71 4.11 13.39
CA ALA A 284 -8.02 4.72 12.27
C ALA A 284 -9.02 4.94 11.12
N ARG A 285 -8.94 6.10 10.51
CA ARG A 285 -9.74 6.48 9.35
C ARG A 285 -8.84 7.15 8.35
N VAL A 286 -9.28 7.19 7.12
CA VAL A 286 -8.63 8.02 6.12
C VAL A 286 -9.00 9.48 6.38
N ASP A 287 -8.01 10.37 6.30
CA ASP A 287 -8.20 11.81 6.32
C ASP A 287 -8.70 12.32 4.96
N ASP A 288 -9.96 12.07 4.64
CA ASP A 288 -10.57 12.66 3.45
C ASP A 288 -10.73 14.17 3.65
N VAL A 289 -9.83 14.99 3.11
CA VAL A 289 -10.09 16.41 2.79
C VAL A 289 -10.78 16.37 1.41
N VAL A 290 -11.98 16.89 1.16
CA VAL A 290 -12.34 18.30 0.98
C VAL A 290 -13.87 18.35 1.01
N VAL A 291 -14.48 18.96 2.03
CA VAL A 291 -15.74 19.67 1.80
C VAL A 291 -15.39 21.14 1.95
N ASP A 292 -15.45 21.86 0.83
CA ASP A 292 -15.30 23.31 0.78
C ASP A 292 -16.20 23.93 1.87
N PRO A 293 -15.67 24.78 2.78
CA PRO A 293 -16.49 25.52 3.73
C PRO A 293 -17.63 26.30 3.06
N GLY A 294 -17.51 26.65 1.77
CA GLY A 294 -18.58 27.25 0.98
C GLY A 294 -19.86 26.40 0.90
N ALA A 295 -19.73 25.07 0.77
CA ALA A 295 -20.88 24.17 0.72
C ALA A 295 -21.56 23.98 2.09
N VAL A 296 -20.81 24.19 3.17
CA VAL A 296 -21.29 24.06 4.57
C VAL A 296 -22.23 25.22 4.95
N TYR A 297 -22.14 26.37 4.29
CA TYR A 297 -23.04 27.50 4.48
C TYR A 297 -24.33 27.42 3.64
N GLU A 298 -24.36 26.59 2.60
CA GLU A 298 -25.54 26.46 1.73
C GLU A 298 -26.56 25.41 2.22
N TYR A 299 -26.13 24.40 3.02
CA TYR A 299 -27.03 23.33 3.48
C TYR A 299 -26.76 22.91 4.95
N PRO A 300 -27.33 23.62 5.94
CA PRO A 300 -27.16 23.32 7.36
C PRO A 300 -27.56 21.88 7.77
N GLU A 301 -28.49 21.26 7.05
CA GLU A 301 -29.02 19.91 7.34
C GLU A 301 -27.98 18.79 7.08
N MET A 302 -27.06 18.97 6.13
CA MET A 302 -25.99 17.99 5.88
C MET A 302 -24.92 17.99 7.00
N VAL A 303 -24.77 19.11 7.72
CA VAL A 303 -23.81 19.24 8.83
C VAL A 303 -24.18 18.32 9.98
N ASP A 304 -25.46 18.24 10.31
CA ASP A 304 -25.94 17.36 11.39
C ASP A 304 -25.90 15.88 10.97
N GLN A 305 -26.19 15.55 9.70
CA GLN A 305 -25.99 14.18 9.19
C GLN A 305 -24.51 13.76 9.18
N MET A 306 -23.58 14.62 8.74
CA MET A 306 -22.14 14.33 8.80
C MET A 306 -21.60 14.27 10.24
N ARG A 307 -22.14 15.08 11.15
CA ARG A 307 -21.86 14.99 12.60
C ARG A 307 -22.31 13.66 13.19
N MET A 308 -23.48 13.16 12.76
CA MET A 308 -23.99 11.85 13.20
C MET A 308 -23.17 10.68 12.64
N MET A 309 -22.63 10.78 11.42
CA MET A 309 -21.73 9.75 10.86
C MET A 309 -20.36 9.69 11.56
N SER A 310 -19.92 10.78 12.18
CA SER A 310 -18.65 10.86 12.92
C SER A 310 -18.73 10.30 14.34
N LYS A 311 -19.91 10.30 14.97
CA LYS A 311 -20.14 9.72 16.30
C LYS A 311 -20.46 8.23 16.18
N ARG A 312 -19.44 7.38 16.11
CA ARG A 312 -19.65 5.96 16.42
C ARG A 312 -19.80 5.80 17.94
N PRO A 313 -20.60 4.84 18.44
CA PRO A 313 -20.88 4.67 19.87
C PRO A 313 -19.65 4.35 20.77
N ASN A 314 -18.46 4.18 20.19
CA ASN A 314 -17.19 3.87 20.88
C ASN A 314 -16.10 4.94 20.61
N ASP A 315 -16.49 6.21 20.49
CA ASP A 315 -15.54 7.28 20.14
C ASP A 315 -14.39 7.38 21.17
N ILE A 316 -13.21 7.71 20.66
CA ILE A 316 -11.89 7.60 21.31
C ILE A 316 -11.88 8.29 22.69
N ASN A 317 -11.15 7.72 23.67
CA ASN A 317 -10.94 8.38 24.97
C ASN A 317 -10.14 9.70 24.78
N LEU A 318 -10.78 10.84 25.07
CA LEU A 318 -10.23 12.18 24.89
C LEU A 318 -9.35 12.58 26.09
N ASP A 319 -8.17 11.98 26.18
CA ASP A 319 -7.25 12.16 27.29
C ASP A 319 -6.09 13.14 26.99
N TYR A 320 -5.02 13.08 27.79
CA TYR A 320 -3.84 13.95 27.75
C TYR A 320 -3.07 13.91 26.42
N TYR A 321 -3.24 12.87 25.59
CA TYR A 321 -2.58 12.77 24.30
C TYR A 321 -3.34 13.51 23.18
N GLN A 322 -4.57 13.96 23.45
CA GLN A 322 -5.42 14.55 22.43
C GLN A 322 -5.25 16.05 22.33
N HIS A 323 -5.31 16.56 21.09
CA HIS A 323 -5.15 17.98 20.83
C HIS A 323 -6.21 18.81 21.60
N PRO A 324 -5.82 19.92 22.26
CA PRO A 324 -6.71 20.79 23.03
C PRO A 324 -8.02 21.17 22.30
N ASP A 325 -7.94 21.59 21.04
CA ASP A 325 -9.11 21.96 20.23
C ASP A 325 -10.15 20.82 20.10
N LYS A 326 -9.71 19.57 19.99
CA LYS A 326 -10.61 18.41 19.86
C LYS A 326 -11.21 18.00 21.18
N ARG A 327 -10.48 18.19 22.28
CA ARG A 327 -11.00 18.00 23.64
C ARG A 327 -12.05 19.06 23.97
N TRP A 328 -11.73 20.33 23.71
CA TRP A 328 -12.63 21.46 23.90
C TRP A 328 -13.90 21.32 23.04
N ASN A 329 -13.73 20.96 21.77
CA ASN A 329 -14.84 20.78 20.86
C ASN A 329 -14.82 19.39 20.22
N THR A 330 -15.52 18.46 20.87
CA THR A 330 -15.67 17.08 20.41
C THR A 330 -16.32 16.96 19.04
N SER A 331 -17.02 18.00 18.56
CA SER A 331 -17.63 18.03 17.22
C SER A 331 -16.64 18.33 16.09
N ILE A 332 -15.42 18.81 16.38
CA ILE A 332 -14.37 19.00 15.37
C ILE A 332 -13.95 17.64 14.82
N ARG A 333 -13.85 17.54 13.49
CA ARG A 333 -13.38 16.30 12.84
C ARG A 333 -11.89 16.10 13.19
N TYR A 334 -11.55 14.90 13.66
CA TYR A 334 -10.19 14.55 14.02
C TYR A 334 -9.32 14.47 12.76
N SER A 335 -8.31 15.31 12.58
CA SER A 335 -7.43 15.36 11.40
C SER A 335 -6.01 14.88 11.68
N ARG A 336 -5.13 14.81 10.66
CA ARG A 336 -3.71 14.45 10.85
C ARG A 336 -2.94 15.40 11.77
N ALA A 337 -3.25 16.70 11.78
CA ALA A 337 -2.67 17.63 12.76
C ALA A 337 -2.89 17.18 14.22
N HIS A 338 -4.02 16.53 14.51
CA HIS A 338 -4.30 16.03 15.84
C HIS A 338 -3.39 14.84 16.21
N ASP A 339 -3.14 13.93 15.28
CA ASP A 339 -2.19 12.82 15.47
C ASP A 339 -0.75 13.31 15.64
N ILE A 340 -0.35 14.35 14.90
CA ILE A 340 0.97 14.99 15.05
C ILE A 340 1.13 15.57 16.46
N TYR A 341 0.09 16.20 16.99
CA TYR A 341 0.10 16.67 18.38
C TYR A 341 0.27 15.52 19.36
N SER A 342 -0.49 14.44 19.19
CA SER A 342 -0.38 13.23 20.01
C SER A 342 1.01 12.61 19.96
N LEU A 343 1.67 12.61 18.79
CA LEU A 343 3.08 12.23 18.67
C LEU A 343 3.98 13.15 19.49
N GLY A 344 3.74 14.46 19.47
CA GLY A 344 4.45 15.43 20.32
C GLY A 344 4.32 15.11 21.80
N CYS A 345 3.13 14.73 22.26
CA CYS A 345 2.88 14.29 23.64
C CYS A 345 3.69 13.04 24.00
N VAL A 346 3.70 12.01 23.14
CA VAL A 346 4.50 10.78 23.36
C VAL A 346 6.00 11.09 23.41
N LEU A 347 6.50 11.92 22.50
CA LEU A 347 7.91 12.31 22.49
C LEU A 347 8.28 13.16 23.72
N LEU A 348 7.38 14.02 24.19
CA LEU A 348 7.60 14.77 25.44
C LEU A 348 7.73 13.82 26.64
N GLU A 349 6.85 12.83 26.74
CA GLU A 349 6.88 11.80 27.79
C GLU A 349 8.19 11.01 27.77
N ILE A 350 8.66 10.60 26.58
CA ILE A 350 9.94 9.90 26.39
C ILE A 350 11.11 10.80 26.81
N GLY A 351 11.17 12.03 26.29
CA GLY A 351 12.30 12.93 26.52
C GLY A 351 12.42 13.44 27.97
N LEU A 352 11.32 13.50 28.71
CA LEU A 352 11.32 13.81 30.15
C LEU A 352 11.33 12.57 31.03
N TRP A 353 11.21 11.39 30.45
CA TRP A 353 11.11 10.10 31.15
C TRP A 353 10.06 10.10 32.27
N THR A 354 8.93 10.78 32.04
CA THR A 354 7.88 10.98 33.05
C THR A 354 6.51 10.94 32.39
N PRO A 355 5.56 10.10 32.88
CA PRO A 355 4.19 10.05 32.39
C PRO A 355 3.50 11.42 32.33
N LEU A 356 2.73 11.69 31.27
CA LEU A 356 2.09 13.00 31.08
C LEU A 356 1.12 13.39 32.21
N ASP A 357 0.42 12.43 32.79
CA ASP A 357 -0.52 12.62 33.92
C ASP A 357 0.17 13.16 35.18
N ARG A 358 1.49 12.95 35.32
CA ARG A 358 2.32 13.51 36.40
C ARG A 358 2.92 14.87 36.06
N LEU A 359 2.94 15.24 34.79
CA LEU A 359 3.58 16.46 34.30
C LEU A 359 2.61 17.63 34.25
N VAL A 360 1.36 17.39 33.87
CA VAL A 360 0.36 18.43 33.68
C VAL A 360 -1.00 17.93 34.14
N GLU A 361 -1.59 18.62 35.11
CA GLU A 361 -3.03 18.49 35.38
C GLU A 361 -3.80 19.09 34.21
N VAL A 362 -4.70 18.30 33.62
CA VAL A 362 -5.48 18.75 32.47
C VAL A 362 -6.94 18.82 32.86
N GLU A 363 -7.42 20.05 32.94
CA GLU A 363 -8.83 20.38 33.10
C GLU A 363 -9.38 20.81 31.74
N ASP A 364 -10.54 20.26 31.35
CA ASP A 364 -11.12 20.49 30.01
C ASP A 364 -11.54 21.95 29.77
N GLU A 365 -11.77 22.72 30.85
CA GLU A 365 -12.17 24.13 30.80
C GLU A 365 -11.00 25.09 30.48
N GLU A 366 -9.74 24.65 30.64
CA GLU A 366 -8.53 25.50 30.51
C GLU A 366 -7.57 25.04 29.40
N PHE A 367 -8.10 24.65 28.24
CA PHE A 367 -7.32 24.02 27.16
C PHE A 367 -6.09 24.83 26.68
N GLU A 368 -6.17 26.16 26.64
CA GLU A 368 -5.02 27.04 26.29
C GLU A 368 -3.92 26.99 27.34
N ARG A 369 -4.28 26.85 28.62
CA ARG A 369 -3.31 26.70 29.71
C ARG A 369 -2.59 25.37 29.58
N THR A 370 -3.32 24.28 29.33
CA THR A 370 -2.73 22.96 29.07
C THR A 370 -1.75 22.99 27.90
N LYS A 371 -2.12 23.62 26.79
CA LYS A 371 -1.24 23.79 25.63
C LYS A 371 0.05 24.53 26.00
N LYS A 372 -0.05 25.64 26.71
CA LYS A 372 1.10 26.41 27.20
C LYS A 372 1.97 25.63 28.18
N ASN A 373 1.37 24.84 29.07
CA ASN A 373 2.09 24.01 30.03
C ASN A 373 2.95 22.97 29.31
N PHE A 374 2.38 22.22 28.36
CA PHE A 374 3.14 21.27 27.55
C PHE A 374 4.26 21.95 26.75
N GLN A 375 3.97 23.10 26.12
CA GLN A 375 4.99 23.88 25.41
C GLN A 375 6.10 24.36 26.34
N GLY A 376 5.79 24.80 27.56
CA GLY A 376 6.79 25.20 28.55
C GLY A 376 7.71 24.05 28.98
N LEU A 377 7.16 22.84 29.11
CA LEU A 377 7.93 21.64 29.46
C LEU A 377 8.98 21.27 28.40
N THR A 378 8.73 21.59 27.13
CA THR A 378 9.69 21.30 26.05
C THR A 378 11.04 22.00 26.21
N MET A 379 11.11 23.13 26.94
CA MET A 379 12.36 23.84 27.19
C MET A 379 13.37 22.98 27.97
N LYS A 380 12.87 22.05 28.80
CA LYS A 380 13.72 21.13 29.56
C LYS A 380 14.37 20.08 28.65
N LEU A 381 13.76 19.77 27.51
CA LEU A 381 14.25 18.75 26.59
C LEU A 381 15.60 19.11 25.99
N ASP A 382 15.90 20.40 25.80
CA ASP A 382 17.16 20.84 25.20
C ASP A 382 18.38 20.36 26.02
N GLY A 383 18.24 20.32 27.36
CA GLY A 383 19.26 19.81 28.27
C GLY A 383 19.18 18.30 28.56
N MET A 384 18.02 17.67 28.36
CA MET A 384 17.79 16.25 28.68
C MET A 384 17.95 15.31 27.47
N ALA A 385 17.35 15.67 26.34
CA ALA A 385 17.31 14.87 25.12
C ALA A 385 18.00 15.56 23.92
N GLY A 386 18.50 16.78 24.12
CA GLY A 386 19.17 17.58 23.11
C GLY A 386 18.23 18.48 22.31
N SER A 387 18.81 19.54 21.74
CA SER A 387 18.04 20.60 21.07
C SER A 387 17.34 20.15 19.79
N ILE A 388 17.88 19.16 19.06
CA ILE A 388 17.22 18.59 17.89
C ILE A 388 15.89 17.94 18.31
N TYR A 389 15.94 17.10 19.35
CA TYR A 389 14.76 16.43 19.89
C TYR A 389 13.75 17.44 20.45
N GLY A 390 14.20 18.37 21.30
CA GLY A 390 13.36 19.42 21.86
C GLY A 390 12.67 20.29 20.81
N ASN A 391 13.37 20.62 19.71
CA ASN A 391 12.79 21.35 18.58
C ASN A 391 11.71 20.58 17.84
N VAL A 392 11.90 19.27 17.63
CA VAL A 392 10.87 18.43 17.02
C VAL A 392 9.61 18.41 17.90
N VAL A 393 9.77 18.16 19.20
CA VAL A 393 8.63 18.12 20.13
C VAL A 393 7.88 19.45 20.17
N ARG A 394 8.59 20.58 20.22
CA ARG A 394 7.98 21.93 20.14
C ARG A 394 7.14 22.12 18.90
N LYS A 395 7.67 21.72 17.74
CA LYS A 395 6.95 21.85 16.47
C LYS A 395 5.69 20.99 16.44
N CYS A 396 5.74 19.75 16.91
CA CYS A 396 4.56 18.88 17.00
C CYS A 396 3.47 19.47 17.90
N LEU A 397 3.83 19.99 19.08
CA LEU A 397 2.89 20.56 20.05
C LEU A 397 2.37 21.97 19.64
N ALA A 398 2.97 22.60 18.63
CA ALA A 398 2.56 23.89 18.08
C ALA A 398 1.77 23.76 16.77
N ILE A 399 1.48 22.54 16.32
CA ILE A 399 0.80 22.29 15.05
C ILE A 399 -0.58 22.96 15.02
N SER A 400 -0.94 23.51 13.85
CA SER A 400 -2.25 24.12 13.62
C SER A 400 -3.24 23.08 13.11
N THR A 401 -4.45 23.07 13.68
CA THR A 401 -5.56 22.18 13.30
C THR A 401 -6.42 22.75 12.17
N ARG A 402 -6.13 23.96 11.68
CA ARG A 402 -6.86 24.61 10.58
C ARG A 402 -6.40 24.05 9.23
N GLU A 403 -6.67 22.77 8.98
CA GLU A 403 -6.43 22.12 7.70
C GLU A 403 -7.73 22.14 6.89
N ARG A 404 -7.77 22.87 5.77
CA ARG A 404 -8.95 22.88 4.89
C ARG A 404 -8.65 22.79 3.40
N ASN A 405 -7.40 22.95 2.97
CA ASN A 405 -7.05 22.91 1.55
C ASN A 405 -5.89 21.94 1.22
N GLU A 406 -5.78 21.57 -0.07
CA GLU A 406 -4.76 20.62 -0.56
C GLU A 406 -3.31 21.14 -0.41
N ALA A 407 -3.12 22.46 -0.30
CA ALA A 407 -1.80 23.05 -0.09
C ALA A 407 -1.31 22.78 1.34
N GLU A 408 -2.15 23.06 2.34
CA GLU A 408 -1.90 22.77 3.76
C GLU A 408 -1.67 21.27 4.00
N SER A 409 -2.43 20.40 3.32
CA SER A 409 -2.25 18.95 3.39
C SER A 409 -0.85 18.50 2.92
N ARG A 410 -0.32 19.13 1.86
CA ARG A 410 1.04 18.88 1.37
C ARG A 410 2.11 19.41 2.31
N GLU A 411 1.88 20.58 2.92
CA GLU A 411 2.76 21.13 3.94
C GLU A 411 2.86 20.20 5.16
N LEU A 412 1.73 19.62 5.58
CA LEU A 412 1.72 18.67 6.69
C LEU A 412 2.51 17.40 6.39
N SER A 413 2.35 16.83 5.18
CA SER A 413 3.14 15.66 4.76
C SER A 413 4.63 15.97 4.72
N LYS A 414 5.02 17.16 4.23
CA LYS A 414 6.42 17.62 4.28
C LYS A 414 6.91 17.76 5.72
N PHE A 415 6.08 18.32 6.60
CA PHE A 415 6.37 18.46 8.01
C PHE A 415 6.63 17.12 8.71
N CYS A 416 5.82 16.09 8.45
CA CYS A 416 6.06 14.74 8.96
C CYS A 416 7.40 14.15 8.49
N ALA A 417 7.73 14.32 7.20
CA ALA A 417 9.02 13.87 6.67
C ALA A 417 10.21 14.61 7.31
N ASP A 418 10.07 15.91 7.56
CA ASP A 418 11.07 16.74 8.24
C ASP A 418 11.27 16.31 9.70
N ILE A 419 10.20 15.92 10.40
CA ILE A 419 10.26 15.35 11.76
C ILE A 419 11.10 14.07 11.75
N ALA A 420 10.75 13.10 10.90
CA ALA A 420 11.46 11.82 10.82
C ALA A 420 12.95 12.02 10.51
N THR A 421 13.25 12.88 9.53
CA THR A 421 14.63 13.23 9.13
C THR A 421 15.40 13.95 10.24
N SER A 422 14.72 14.71 11.10
CA SER A 422 15.35 15.39 12.23
C SER A 422 15.64 14.42 13.37
N LEU A 423 14.68 13.56 13.72
CA LEU A 423 14.85 12.55 14.77
C LEU A 423 15.88 11.49 14.40
N SER A 424 16.06 11.17 13.10
CA SER A 424 17.11 10.24 12.66
C SER A 424 18.54 10.73 12.91
N LYS A 425 18.72 12.02 13.26
CA LYS A 425 20.01 12.62 13.63
C LYS A 425 20.27 12.54 15.14
N CYS A 426 19.26 12.19 15.93
CA CYS A 426 19.43 11.95 17.36
C CYS A 426 20.16 10.63 17.57
N TYR A 427 21.05 10.58 18.56
CA TYR A 427 21.65 9.32 19.01
C TYR A 427 20.66 8.64 19.97
N ALA A 428 20.42 7.35 19.76
CA ALA A 428 19.57 6.52 20.61
C ALA A 428 20.33 6.01 21.83
#